data_AF-A0A0G0UMV8-F1
#
_entry.id   AF-A0A0G0UMV8-F1
#
_cell.length_a   1.000
_cell.length_b   1.000
_cell.length_c   1.000
_cell.angle_alpha   90.00
_cell.angle_beta   90.00
_cell.angle_gamma   90.00
#
_symmetry.space_group_name_H-M   'P 1'
#
loop_
_entity.id
_entity.type
_entity.pdbx_description
1 polymer ?
#
loop_
_entity_poly.entity_id
_entity_poly.type
_entity_poly.pdbx_seq_one_letter_code
_entity_poly.pdbx_strand_id
1 'polypeptide(L)'
;MDSEKLIYIFRHGESLEDTDRTVYERMSDEEIPLSSKGVLQALDLGSQMSGEIKSNNIQLYLSPSKRILQTAEFFTSRLAIDTKIDFKILNILRKQD
;
A
#
# COMPACT_ATOMS: atom_id res chain seq x y z
N MET A 1 17.97 -3.69 -25.22
CA MET A 1 17.73 -4.66 -24.14
C MET A 1 16.55 -4.14 -23.37
N ASP A 2 15.40 -4.80 -23.48
CA ASP A 2 14.29 -4.48 -22.58
C ASP A 2 14.74 -4.79 -21.16
N SER A 3 14.70 -3.79 -20.28
CA SER A 3 14.97 -3.99 -18.87
C SER A 3 13.88 -4.89 -18.29
N GLU A 4 14.28 -5.87 -17.47
CA GLU A 4 13.36 -6.77 -16.79
C GLU A 4 12.31 -5.98 -16.00
N LYS A 5 11.03 -6.30 -16.22
CA LYS A 5 9.92 -5.69 -15.48
C LYS A 5 9.56 -6.60 -14.31
N LEU A 6 9.85 -6.13 -13.10
CA LEU A 6 9.48 -6.82 -11.87
C LEU A 6 8.08 -6.36 -11.43
N ILE A 7 7.27 -7.31 -10.99
CA ILE A 7 5.95 -7.05 -10.42
C ILE A 7 5.98 -7.51 -8.97
N TYR A 8 5.73 -6.57 -8.05
CA TYR A 8 5.56 -6.84 -6.64
C TYR A 8 4.09 -6.71 -6.29
N ILE A 9 3.58 -7.66 -5.49
CA ILE A 9 2.19 -7.66 -5.02
C ILE A 9 2.23 -7.66 -3.50
N PHE A 10 1.64 -6.64 -2.90
CA PHE A 10 1.54 -6.50 -1.45
C PHE A 10 0.07 -6.42 -1.04
N ARG A 11 -0.24 -7.01 0.11
CA ARG A 11 -1.47 -6.69 0.84
C ARG A 11 -1.27 -5.39 1.62
N HIS A 12 -2.35 -4.67 1.92
CA HIS A 12 -2.31 -3.56 2.88
C HIS A 12 -1.74 -4.02 4.24
N GLY A 13 -1.18 -3.07 5.00
CA GLY A 13 -0.86 -3.29 6.41
C GLY A 13 -2.12 -3.59 7.24
N GLU A 14 -1.96 -4.09 8.46
CA GLU A 14 -3.06 -4.38 9.37
C GLU A 14 -4.01 -3.17 9.52
N SER A 15 -5.29 -3.40 9.35
CA SER A 15 -6.34 -2.38 9.43
C SER A 15 -7.20 -2.56 10.68
N LEU A 16 -8.05 -1.58 10.98
CA LEU A 16 -8.96 -1.73 12.12
C LEU A 16 -9.88 -2.94 11.99
N GLU A 17 -10.28 -3.33 10.76
CA GLU A 17 -11.10 -4.53 10.52
C GLU A 17 -10.39 -5.82 10.95
N ASP A 18 -9.06 -5.85 10.79
CA ASP A 18 -8.25 -7.03 11.13
C ASP A 18 -8.17 -7.22 12.65
N THR A 19 -8.32 -6.13 13.41
CA THR A 19 -8.28 -6.13 14.89
C THR A 19 -9.65 -6.13 15.56
N ASP A 20 -10.67 -5.57 14.89
CA ASP A 20 -12.02 -5.42 15.39
C ASP A 20 -13.03 -5.54 14.26
N ARG A 21 -13.71 -6.70 14.19
CA ARG A 21 -14.71 -6.98 13.16
C ARG A 21 -15.99 -6.17 13.30
N THR A 22 -16.25 -5.56 14.46
CA THR A 22 -17.42 -4.68 14.67
C THR A 22 -17.25 -3.31 14.02
N VAL A 23 -16.07 -3.01 13.45
CA VAL A 23 -15.82 -1.73 12.77
C VAL A 23 -16.82 -1.43 11.66
N TYR A 24 -17.36 -2.46 11.01
CA TYR A 24 -18.38 -2.31 9.97
C TYR A 24 -19.72 -1.77 10.48
N GLU A 25 -19.99 -1.81 11.79
CA GLU A 25 -21.20 -1.22 12.38
C GLU A 25 -21.14 0.32 12.39
N ARG A 26 -19.94 0.89 12.24
CA ARG A 26 -19.67 2.32 12.41
C ARG A 26 -18.93 2.97 11.23
N MET A 27 -18.38 2.19 10.30
CA MET A 27 -17.60 2.66 9.16
C MET A 27 -17.81 1.77 7.93
N SER A 28 -17.84 2.36 6.73
CA SER A 28 -17.83 1.59 5.49
C SER A 28 -16.45 0.99 5.20
N ASP A 29 -16.36 -0.11 4.44
CA ASP A 29 -15.09 -0.77 4.12
C ASP A 29 -14.05 0.19 3.52
N GLU A 30 -14.50 1.10 2.65
CA GLU A 30 -13.63 2.07 1.98
C GLU A 30 -12.99 3.07 2.96
N GLU A 31 -13.62 3.30 4.12
CA GLU A 31 -13.19 4.26 5.13
C GLU A 31 -12.31 3.63 6.22
N ILE A 32 -12.23 2.30 6.29
CA ILE A 32 -11.47 1.60 7.32
C ILE A 32 -9.98 1.94 7.16
N PRO A 33 -9.35 2.56 8.19
CA PRO A 33 -7.95 2.93 8.15
C PRO A 33 -7.04 1.77 8.59
N LEU A 34 -5.74 1.96 8.41
CA LEU A 34 -4.71 1.16 9.07
C LEU A 34 -4.81 1.28 10.60
N SER A 35 -4.46 0.18 11.29
CA SER A 35 -4.14 0.23 12.71
C SER A 35 -2.77 0.91 12.91
N SER A 36 -2.44 1.29 14.14
CA SER A 36 -1.09 1.82 14.45
C SER A 36 0.02 0.84 14.08
N LYS A 37 -0.25 -0.47 14.20
CA LYS A 37 0.68 -1.52 13.77
C LYS A 37 0.76 -1.63 12.24
N GLY A 38 -0.37 -1.48 11.53
CA GLY A 38 -0.38 -1.44 10.07
C GLY A 38 0.44 -0.29 9.48
N VAL A 39 0.45 0.87 10.15
CA VAL A 39 1.32 1.99 9.78
C VAL A 39 2.80 1.60 9.87
N LEU A 40 3.21 0.97 10.98
CA LEU A 40 4.59 0.51 11.16
C LEU A 40 4.97 -0.53 10.10
N GLN A 41 4.08 -1.48 9.80
CA GLN A 41 4.31 -2.47 8.74
C GLN A 41 4.55 -1.83 7.38
N ALA A 42 3.78 -0.79 7.02
CA ALA A 42 3.96 -0.08 5.76
C ALA A 42 5.29 0.68 5.70
N LEU A 43 5.70 1.30 6.81
CA LEU A 43 7.01 1.96 6.93
C LEU A 43 8.16 0.95 6.82
N ASP A 44 8.06 -0.19 7.48
CA ASP A 44 9.07 -1.24 7.47
C ASP A 44 9.20 -1.83 6.07
N LEU A 45 8.08 -2.10 5.39
CA LEU A 45 8.08 -2.57 4.01
C LEU A 45 8.80 -1.59 3.08
N GLY A 46 8.49 -0.28 3.17
CA GLY A 46 9.16 0.72 2.34
C GLY A 46 10.67 0.77 2.58
N SER A 47 11.08 0.62 3.85
CA SER A 47 12.49 0.62 4.23
C SER A 47 13.23 -0.63 3.70
N GLN A 48 12.58 -1.79 3.73
CA GLN A 48 13.12 -3.03 3.14
C GLN A 48 13.23 -2.91 1.61
N MET A 49 12.16 -2.46 0.95
CA MET A 49 12.11 -2.36 -0.50
C MET A 49 13.04 -1.29 -1.07
N SER A 50 13.39 -0.24 -0.32
CA SER A 50 14.36 0.76 -0.77
C SER A 50 15.73 0.15 -1.12
N GLY A 51 16.10 -1.00 -0.53
CA GLY A 51 17.31 -1.73 -0.89
C GLY A 51 17.15 -2.68 -2.07
N GLU A 52 15.94 -3.17 -2.31
CA GLU A 52 15.63 -4.20 -3.32
C GLU A 52 15.27 -3.60 -4.68
N ILE A 53 14.50 -2.51 -4.70
CA ILE A 53 14.06 -1.88 -5.94
C ILE A 53 15.22 -1.12 -6.56
N LYS A 54 15.75 -1.64 -7.67
CA LYS A 54 16.85 -1.01 -8.44
C LYS A 54 16.37 0.00 -9.49
N SER A 55 15.06 0.12 -9.67
CA SER A 55 14.46 1.06 -10.63
C SER A 55 14.09 2.36 -9.92
N ASN A 56 14.51 3.48 -10.51
CA ASN A 56 14.10 4.81 -10.05
C ASN A 56 12.74 5.23 -10.60
N ASN A 57 12.09 4.41 -11.43
CA ASN A 57 10.73 4.64 -11.92
C ASN A 57 9.85 3.46 -11.51
N ILE A 58 8.84 3.73 -10.68
CA ILE A 58 7.92 2.73 -10.15
C ILE A 58 6.50 3.14 -10.51
N GLN A 59 5.70 2.16 -10.94
CA GLN A 59 4.25 2.34 -11.09
C GLN A 59 3.53 1.62 -9.96
N LEU A 60 2.70 2.35 -9.21
CA LEU A 60 1.91 1.84 -8.11
C LEU A 60 0.44 1.73 -8.52
N TYR A 61 -0.12 0.54 -8.43
CA TYR A 61 -1.53 0.27 -8.73
C TYR A 61 -2.27 -0.01 -7.43
N LEU A 62 -3.30 0.79 -7.14
CA LEU A 62 -3.96 0.79 -5.84
C LEU A 62 -5.47 0.68 -5.99
N SER A 63 -6.13 0.02 -5.04
CA SER A 63 -7.58 0.17 -4.86
C SER A 63 -7.87 1.50 -4.13
N PRO A 64 -9.10 2.05 -4.24
CA PRO A 64 -9.44 3.32 -3.62
C PRO A 64 -9.63 3.24 -2.08
N SER A 65 -9.52 2.06 -1.46
CA SER A 65 -9.76 1.91 -0.01
C SER A 65 -8.72 2.66 0.83
N LYS A 66 -9.16 3.27 1.94
CA LYS A 66 -8.30 4.09 2.80
C LYS A 66 -7.07 3.35 3.31
N ARG A 67 -7.23 2.10 3.77
CA ARG A 67 -6.10 1.26 4.23
C ARG A 67 -5.04 1.02 3.15
N ILE A 68 -5.44 0.90 1.88
CA ILE A 68 -4.50 0.74 0.76
C ILE A 68 -3.79 2.06 0.46
N LEU A 69 -4.53 3.17 0.42
CA LEU A 69 -3.94 4.50 0.20
C LEU A 69 -2.94 4.87 1.31
N GLN A 70 -3.28 4.61 2.57
CA GLN A 70 -2.38 4.81 3.70
C GLN A 70 -1.16 3.88 3.64
N THR A 71 -1.35 2.60 3.27
CA THR A 71 -0.21 1.69 3.10
C THR A 71 0.75 2.25 2.06
N ALA A 72 0.24 2.73 0.91
CA ALA A 72 1.05 3.32 -0.13
C ALA A 72 1.75 4.60 0.31
N GLU A 73 1.06 5.49 1.03
CA GLU A 73 1.64 6.73 1.57
C GLU A 73 2.86 6.42 2.47
N PHE A 74 2.67 5.56 3.49
CA PHE A 74 3.76 5.22 4.41
C PHE A 74 4.87 4.41 3.74
N PHE A 75 4.53 3.47 2.86
CA PHE A 75 5.50 2.72 2.06
C PHE A 75 6.39 3.65 1.23
N THR A 76 5.78 4.54 0.44
CA THR A 76 6.52 5.40 -0.48
C THR A 76 7.36 6.46 0.24
N SER A 77 6.97 6.87 1.46
CA SER A 77 7.75 7.79 2.30
C SER A 77 9.13 7.26 2.69
N ARG A 78 9.38 5.96 2.53
CA ARG A 78 10.64 5.29 2.89
C ARG A 78 11.47 4.84 1.69
N LEU A 79 10.99 5.08 0.47
CA LEU A 79 11.77 4.82 -0.74
C LEU A 79 12.87 5.88 -0.93
N ALA A 80 13.84 5.56 -1.79
CA ALA A 80 14.93 6.48 -2.11
C ALA A 80 14.38 7.81 -2.69
N ILE A 81 15.00 8.93 -2.32
CA ILE A 81 14.53 10.29 -2.63
C ILE A 81 14.38 10.56 -4.14
N ASP A 82 15.18 9.91 -4.97
CA ASP A 82 15.17 10.03 -6.43
C ASP A 82 14.19 9.07 -7.13
N THR A 83 13.43 8.28 -6.37
CA THR A 83 12.40 7.38 -6.89
C THR A 83 11.22 8.19 -7.39
N LYS A 84 10.93 8.09 -8.69
CA LYS A 84 9.72 8.61 -9.32
C LYS A 84 8.62 7.56 -9.22
N ILE A 85 7.46 7.97 -8.70
CA ILE A 85 6.35 7.08 -8.43
C ILE A 85 5.11 7.60 -9.15
N ASP A 86 4.59 6.79 -10.07
CA ASP A 86 3.33 7.04 -10.76
C ASP A 86 2.21 6.22 -10.13
N PHE A 87 1.22 6.89 -9.54
CA PHE A 87 0.06 6.25 -8.92
C PHE A 87 -1.08 6.04 -9.91
N LYS A 88 -1.71 4.87 -9.86
CA LYS A 88 -2.94 4.54 -10.59
C LYS A 88 -3.95 3.92 -9.64
N ILE A 89 -5.06 4.61 -9.41
CA ILE A 89 -6.20 4.08 -8.67
C ILE A 89 -7.08 3.29 -9.62
N LEU A 90 -7.33 2.02 -9.30
CA LEU A 90 -8.09 1.08 -10.12
C LEU A 90 -9.21 0.43 -9.29
N ASN A 91 -10.47 0.73 -9.61
CA ASN A 91 -11.63 0.15 -8.92
C ASN A 91 -11.72 -1.38 -9.06
N ILE A 92 -11.13 -1.95 -10.11
CA ILE A 92 -11.04 -3.41 -10.30
C ILE A 92 -10.20 -4.12 -9.23
N LEU A 93 -9.41 -3.37 -8.45
CA LEU A 93 -8.58 -3.90 -7.36
C LEU A 93 -9.28 -3.83 -5.99
N ARG A 94 -10.56 -3.44 -5.93
CA ARG A 94 -11.32 -3.46 -4.68
C ARG A 94 -11.41 -4.89 -4.12
N LYS A 95 -11.45 -4.99 -2.79
CA LYS A 95 -11.74 -6.24 -2.08
C LYS A 95 -13.08 -6.78 -2.58
N GLN A 96 -13.14 -8.07 -2.87
CA GLN A 96 -14.39 -8.76 -3.16
C GLN A 96 -14.93 -9.34 -1.84
N ASP A 97 -16.24 -9.26 -1.67
CA ASP A 97 -16.98 -9.83 -0.53
C ASP A 97 -17.23 -11.33 -0.69
#